data_AF-A0AAW0CH45-F1
#
_entry.id   AF-A0AAW0CH45-F1
#
_cell.length_a   1.000
_cell.length_b   1.000
_cell.length_c   1.000
_cell.angle_alpha   90.00
_cell.angle_beta   90.00
_cell.angle_gamma   90.00
#
_symmetry.space_group_name_H-M   'P 1'
#
loop_
_entity.id
_entity.type
_entity.pdbx_description
1 polymer ?
#
loop_
_entity_poly.entity_id
_entity_poly.type
_entity_poly.pdbx_seq_one_letter_code
_entity_poly.pdbx_strand_id
1 'polypeptide(L)'
;MSSFIGSLCDGSVEIRNYEDLSELFAEKLVVYSWRIDLALDATWNLKVLRFILTSRYGWRRSQSEFSFQHSNPGPAAYKPNLQRTHDSSEPRSNPEDPLWPFSFSLTSNTHLDLDHLPFSHLESSLLNLRTTLTSGSFATLEFTTPAPHVTFLSPQFTLCAVPFLPRKHARQDETPPSTRPPLRIRTATPLLASLHRILELLTTRRAGPGDALKLENVSNVSKDYARALNAAAERFEDVAAMREAFISQWGEAGWREQRLMMGWEAALFSAGLLMRWLVVVRR
;
A
#
# COMPACT_ATOMS: atom_id res chain seq x y z
N MET A 1 29.38 1.14 -6.66
CA MET A 1 28.51 1.63 -7.76
C MET A 1 27.18 2.02 -7.16
N SER A 2 26.81 3.30 -7.24
CA SER A 2 25.48 3.77 -6.85
C SER A 2 24.47 3.24 -7.88
N SER A 3 23.52 2.41 -7.45
CA SER A 3 22.39 2.04 -8.29
C SER A 3 21.57 3.29 -8.61
N PHE A 4 21.06 3.45 -9.84
CA PHE A 4 20.21 4.57 -10.24
C PHE A 4 19.09 4.89 -9.24
N ILE A 5 18.41 3.87 -8.71
CA ILE A 5 17.38 4.02 -7.66
C ILE A 5 17.97 4.62 -6.37
N GLY A 6 19.20 4.26 -6.01
CA GLY A 6 19.93 4.89 -4.91
C GLY A 6 20.20 6.37 -5.18
N SER A 7 20.65 6.70 -6.40
CA SER A 7 20.84 8.08 -6.83
C SER A 7 19.54 8.91 -6.83
N LEU A 8 18.39 8.29 -7.13
CA LEU A 8 17.07 8.90 -7.00
C LEU A 8 16.67 9.11 -5.54
N CYS A 9 16.86 8.09 -4.68
CA CYS A 9 16.58 8.19 -3.24
C CYS A 9 17.44 9.26 -2.54
N ASP A 10 18.72 9.35 -2.91
CA ASP A 10 19.67 10.30 -2.32
C ASP A 10 19.48 11.72 -2.89
N GLY A 11 18.62 11.90 -3.90
CA GLY A 11 18.32 13.19 -4.53
C GLY A 11 19.38 13.70 -5.51
N SER A 12 20.37 12.86 -5.86
CA SER A 12 21.38 13.21 -6.88
C SER A 12 20.82 13.23 -8.30
N VAL A 13 19.71 12.52 -8.52
CA VAL A 13 18.90 12.56 -9.73
C VAL A 13 17.47 12.85 -9.29
N GLU A 14 16.79 13.74 -10.00
CA GLU A 14 15.40 14.08 -9.72
C GLU A 14 14.53 13.83 -10.95
N ILE A 15 13.39 13.21 -10.71
CA ILE A 15 12.34 13.03 -11.71
C ILE A 15 11.37 14.19 -11.53
N ARG A 16 11.35 15.09 -12.52
CA ARG A 16 10.50 16.29 -12.49
C ARG A 16 9.07 16.02 -12.95
N ASN A 17 8.88 15.04 -13.82
CA ASN A 17 7.57 14.65 -14.31
C ASN A 17 7.37 13.14 -14.11
N TYR A 18 6.36 12.77 -13.32
CA TYR A 18 6.02 11.37 -13.10
C TYR A 18 5.35 10.71 -14.31
N GLU A 19 4.84 11.50 -15.26
CA GLU A 19 4.32 10.97 -16.53
C GLU A 19 5.45 10.32 -17.35
N ASP A 20 6.64 10.93 -17.37
CA ASP A 20 7.82 10.41 -18.06
C ASP A 20 8.25 9.03 -17.51
N LEU A 21 8.01 8.77 -16.22
CA LEU A 21 8.24 7.44 -15.64
C LEU A 21 7.32 6.38 -16.24
N SER A 22 6.06 6.73 -16.48
CA SER A 22 5.11 5.78 -17.08
C SER A 22 5.52 5.45 -18.52
N GLU A 23 6.01 6.43 -19.29
CA GLU A 23 6.56 6.20 -20.61
C GLU A 23 7.86 5.40 -20.57
N LEU A 24 8.73 5.67 -19.60
CA LEU A 24 9.97 4.93 -19.37
C LEU A 24 9.68 3.46 -19.07
N PHE A 25 8.73 3.17 -18.19
CA PHE A 25 8.34 1.80 -17.84
C PHE A 25 7.60 1.09 -18.98
N ALA A 26 6.93 1.83 -19.85
CA ALA A 26 6.30 1.31 -21.05
C ALA A 26 7.28 1.18 -22.25
N GLU A 27 8.58 1.46 -22.06
CA GLU A 27 9.62 1.44 -23.10
C GLU A 27 9.31 2.40 -24.28
N LYS A 28 8.62 3.51 -23.97
CA LYS A 28 8.16 4.52 -24.92
C LYS A 28 8.87 5.86 -24.80
N LEU A 29 9.64 6.08 -23.73
CA LEU A 29 10.32 7.34 -23.50
C LEU A 29 11.42 7.55 -24.56
N VAL A 30 11.26 8.60 -25.37
CA VAL A 30 12.23 9.00 -26.40
C VAL A 30 12.65 10.45 -26.15
N VAL A 31 13.95 10.67 -25.98
CA VAL A 31 14.54 11.98 -25.73
C VAL A 31 15.57 12.28 -26.82
N TYR A 32 15.34 13.33 -27.62
CA TYR A 32 16.19 13.68 -28.77
C TYR A 32 16.47 12.51 -29.73
N SER A 33 15.45 11.70 -30.02
CA SER A 33 15.54 10.48 -30.85
C SER A 33 16.32 9.32 -30.22
N TRP A 34 16.73 9.43 -28.95
CA TRP A 34 17.28 8.32 -28.18
C TRP A 34 16.16 7.66 -27.38
N ARG A 35 16.03 6.33 -27.52
CA ARG A 35 15.19 5.54 -26.60
C ARG A 35 15.92 5.40 -25.27
N ILE A 36 15.23 5.77 -24.19
CA ILE A 36 15.77 5.64 -22.83
C ILE A 36 15.14 4.41 -22.20
N ASP A 37 15.99 3.47 -21.78
CA ASP A 37 15.56 2.24 -21.12
C ASP A 37 16.19 2.14 -19.73
N LEU A 38 15.42 1.64 -18.75
CA LEU A 38 15.92 1.43 -17.40
C LEU A 38 16.44 0.00 -17.25
N ALA A 39 17.75 -0.17 -17.33
CA ALA A 39 18.40 -1.46 -17.09
C ALA A 39 18.57 -1.71 -15.58
N LEU A 40 17.79 -2.65 -15.05
CA LEU A 40 18.04 -3.20 -13.71
C LEU A 40 19.05 -4.34 -13.80
N ASP A 41 20.14 -4.25 -13.04
CA ASP A 41 21.16 -5.29 -13.01
C ASP A 41 20.67 -6.60 -12.36
N ALA A 42 21.40 -7.69 -12.57
CA ALA A 42 21.09 -8.99 -11.98
C ALA A 42 21.07 -8.96 -10.43
N THR A 43 21.73 -7.97 -9.81
CA THR A 43 21.73 -7.84 -8.35
C THR A 43 20.34 -7.42 -7.83
N TRP A 44 19.57 -6.68 -8.61
CA TRP A 44 18.18 -6.35 -8.28
C TRP A 44 17.28 -7.58 -8.28
N ASN A 45 17.41 -8.47 -9.26
CA ASN A 45 16.65 -9.73 -9.28
C ASN A 45 16.95 -10.56 -8.02
N LEU A 46 18.21 -10.62 -7.61
CA LEU A 46 18.60 -11.31 -6.38
C LEU A 46 18.01 -10.65 -5.12
N LYS A 47 17.98 -9.31 -5.05
CA LYS A 47 17.35 -8.56 -3.95
C LYS A 47 15.85 -8.85 -3.88
N VAL A 48 15.15 -8.80 -5.01
CA VAL A 48 13.71 -9.09 -5.10
C VAL A 48 13.42 -10.53 -4.71
N LEU A 49 14.18 -11.50 -5.23
CA LEU A 49 14.03 -12.90 -4.87
C LEU A 49 14.26 -13.12 -3.37
N ARG A 50 15.32 -12.53 -2.80
CA ARG A 50 15.58 -12.59 -1.36
C ARG A 50 14.43 -12.01 -0.56
N PHE A 51 13.89 -10.86 -0.95
CA PHE A 51 12.74 -10.24 -0.30
C PHE A 51 11.49 -11.13 -0.34
N ILE A 52 11.19 -11.73 -1.49
CA ILE A 52 10.06 -12.66 -1.63
C ILE A 52 10.25 -13.87 -0.70
N LEU A 53 11.44 -14.46 -0.67
CA LEU A 53 11.73 -15.60 0.21
C LEU A 53 11.62 -15.21 1.69
N THR A 54 12.20 -14.08 2.11
CA THR A 54 12.13 -13.65 3.51
C THR A 54 10.72 -13.27 3.93
N SER A 55 9.89 -12.74 3.02
CA SER A 55 8.48 -12.46 3.32
C SER A 55 7.65 -13.73 3.55
N ARG A 56 8.02 -14.85 2.91
CA ARG A 56 7.35 -16.15 3.08
C ARG A 56 7.79 -16.88 4.35
N TYR A 57 9.08 -16.83 4.69
CA TYR A 57 9.65 -17.65 5.77
C TYR A 57 9.97 -16.86 7.06
N GLY A 58 10.18 -15.55 6.97
CA GLY A 58 10.73 -14.72 8.05
C GLY A 58 9.71 -13.99 8.91
N TRP A 59 8.42 -13.96 8.54
CA TRP A 59 7.41 -13.16 9.24
C TRP A 59 7.00 -13.73 10.63
N ARG A 60 7.45 -14.94 11.00
CA ARG A 60 7.14 -15.57 12.30
C ARG A 60 7.67 -14.83 13.54
N ARG A 61 8.50 -13.78 13.42
CA ARG A 61 9.13 -13.12 14.57
C ARG A 61 8.46 -11.82 15.07
N SER A 62 7.44 -11.29 14.41
CA SER A 62 6.85 -9.98 14.79
C SER A 62 5.32 -10.02 14.75
N GLN A 63 4.72 -10.91 15.54
CA GLN A 63 3.27 -11.15 15.54
C GLN A 63 2.58 -10.82 16.86
N SER A 64 3.24 -10.15 17.81
CA SER A 64 2.62 -9.77 19.08
C SER A 64 1.71 -8.53 19.03
N GLU A 65 1.52 -7.86 17.89
CA GLU A 65 0.83 -6.55 17.86
C GLU A 65 -0.30 -6.36 16.84
N PHE A 66 -0.54 -7.30 15.91
CA PHE A 66 -1.69 -7.18 14.99
C PHE A 66 -2.93 -7.88 15.55
N SER A 67 -3.54 -7.25 16.56
CA SER A 67 -4.92 -7.55 16.93
C SER A 67 -5.86 -6.84 15.95
N PHE A 68 -6.82 -7.57 15.38
CA PHE A 68 -7.96 -6.97 14.69
C PHE A 68 -8.63 -5.98 15.64
N GLN A 69 -8.49 -4.69 15.38
CA GLN A 69 -9.25 -3.67 16.10
C GLN A 69 -10.70 -3.77 15.64
N HIS A 70 -11.49 -4.57 16.35
CA HIS A 70 -12.93 -4.43 16.38
C HIS A 70 -13.27 -3.11 17.09
N SER A 71 -13.59 -2.07 16.34
CA SER A 71 -14.29 -0.91 16.88
C SER A 71 -15.74 -1.31 17.17
N ASN A 72 -15.97 -1.79 18.40
CA ASN A 72 -17.31 -2.03 18.92
C ASN A 72 -17.73 -0.75 19.68
N PRO A 73 -18.70 0.05 19.21
CA PRO A 73 -19.21 1.18 19.98
C PRO A 73 -20.21 0.64 21.01
N GLY A 74 -19.71 0.22 22.17
CA GLY A 74 -20.54 -0.02 23.35
C GLY A 74 -20.89 1.30 24.07
N PRO A 75 -22.07 1.43 24.70
CA PRO A 75 -22.57 2.69 25.22
C PRO A 75 -21.88 3.02 26.55
N ALA A 76 -20.90 3.91 26.55
CA ALA A 76 -20.32 4.43 27.77
C ALA A 76 -21.23 5.53 28.35
N ALA A 77 -21.81 5.22 29.50
CA ALA A 77 -22.60 6.09 30.32
C ALA A 77 -21.86 7.40 30.64
N TYR A 78 -22.53 8.52 30.33
CA TYR A 78 -22.11 9.87 30.70
C TYR A 78 -22.17 10.03 32.23
N LYS A 79 -21.05 10.39 32.86
CA LYS A 79 -21.05 11.00 34.21
C LYS A 79 -20.74 12.48 34.05
N PRO A 80 -21.63 13.41 34.46
CA PRO A 80 -21.35 14.83 34.38
C PRO A 80 -20.48 15.22 35.58
N ASN A 81 -19.31 15.79 35.32
CA ASN A 81 -18.60 16.58 36.32
C ASN A 81 -18.66 18.04 35.89
N LEU A 82 -19.46 18.80 36.63
CA LEU A 82 -19.57 20.25 36.58
C LEU A 82 -18.27 20.87 37.11
N GLN A 83 -17.61 21.71 36.32
CA GLN A 83 -16.82 22.82 36.84
C GLN A 83 -16.82 24.02 35.88
N ARG A 84 -16.83 25.20 36.48
CA ARG A 84 -17.28 26.51 36.00
C ARG A 84 -16.27 27.22 35.08
N THR A 85 -16.81 27.75 33.98
CA THR A 85 -16.58 29.06 33.32
C THR A 85 -15.37 29.92 33.71
N HIS A 86 -14.51 30.25 32.72
CA HIS A 86 -14.38 31.62 32.17
C HIS A 86 -13.60 31.62 30.83
N ASP A 87 -14.15 32.37 29.87
CA ASP A 87 -13.55 33.06 28.72
C ASP A 87 -12.40 32.45 27.91
N SER A 88 -12.72 32.11 26.65
CA SER A 88 -12.21 32.77 25.42
C SER A 88 -12.27 31.75 24.28
N SER A 89 -13.25 31.94 23.43
CA SER A 89 -13.55 31.12 22.26
C SER A 89 -12.54 31.34 21.14
N GLU A 90 -11.67 30.35 20.93
CA GLU A 90 -11.19 29.99 19.59
C GLU A 90 -11.56 28.52 19.34
N PRO A 91 -12.19 28.18 18.21
CA PRO A 91 -12.39 26.79 17.85
C PRO A 91 -11.02 26.22 17.44
N ARG A 92 -10.32 25.62 18.41
CA ARG A 92 -9.26 24.66 18.10
C ARG A 92 -9.93 23.51 17.35
N SER A 93 -9.79 23.56 16.02
CA SER A 93 -9.96 22.39 15.16
C SER A 93 -9.20 21.24 15.80
N ASN A 94 -9.91 20.19 16.21
CA ASN A 94 -9.28 18.92 16.53
C ASN A 94 -8.37 18.56 15.36
N PRO A 95 -7.10 18.17 15.59
CA PRO A 95 -6.26 17.70 14.52
C PRO A 95 -6.96 16.46 13.94
N GLU A 96 -7.46 16.62 12.73
CA GLU A 96 -8.04 15.57 11.92
C GLU A 96 -7.07 14.38 11.87
N ASP A 97 -7.68 13.20 11.74
CA ASP A 97 -7.03 11.89 11.65
C ASP A 97 -5.69 11.92 10.89
N PRO A 98 -4.70 11.10 11.31
CA PRO A 98 -3.35 11.19 10.78
C PRO A 98 -3.37 11.14 9.25
N LEU A 99 -2.91 12.25 8.68
CA LEU A 99 -2.90 12.73 7.28
C LEU A 99 -2.19 11.78 6.29
N TRP A 100 -2.48 10.49 6.34
CA TRP A 100 -1.96 9.50 5.40
C TRP A 100 -2.95 9.37 4.23
N PRO A 101 -2.53 9.65 2.99
CA PRO A 101 -3.40 9.62 1.81
C PRO A 101 -3.95 8.22 1.45
N PHE A 102 -3.61 7.19 2.22
CA PHE A 102 -4.01 5.79 2.00
C PHE A 102 -5.02 5.27 3.02
N SER A 103 -5.57 6.15 3.86
CA SER A 103 -6.75 5.85 4.66
C SER A 103 -7.98 6.15 3.82
N PHE A 104 -8.32 5.27 2.88
CA PHE A 104 -9.68 5.22 2.34
C PHE A 104 -10.60 4.76 3.49
N SER A 105 -11.02 5.71 4.32
CA SER A 105 -12.04 5.47 5.34
C SER A 105 -13.38 5.40 4.62
N LEU A 106 -13.87 4.19 4.39
CA LEU A 106 -15.21 3.94 3.87
C LEU A 106 -15.99 3.14 4.91
N THR A 107 -16.74 3.91 5.69
CA THR A 107 -17.94 3.73 6.54
C THR A 107 -18.78 2.43 6.49
N SER A 108 -18.25 1.27 6.12
CA SER A 108 -18.94 -0.03 6.25
C SER A 108 -17.97 -1.16 6.63
N ASN A 109 -18.33 -1.95 7.64
CA ASN A 109 -17.44 -2.70 8.54
C ASN A 109 -16.60 -3.88 7.97
N THR A 110 -16.34 -3.98 6.66
CA THR A 110 -15.46 -5.04 6.14
C THR A 110 -14.73 -4.61 4.86
N HIS A 111 -13.79 -3.68 5.00
CA HIS A 111 -12.76 -3.42 3.98
C HIS A 111 -11.48 -4.20 4.31
N LEU A 112 -10.91 -4.87 3.31
CA LEU A 112 -9.70 -5.68 3.47
C LEU A 112 -8.70 -5.37 2.35
N ASP A 113 -7.62 -4.67 2.69
CA ASP A 113 -6.48 -4.47 1.79
C ASP A 113 -5.44 -5.60 1.95
N LEU A 114 -5.28 -6.41 0.90
CA LEU A 114 -4.39 -7.58 0.93
C LEU A 114 -2.92 -7.22 0.69
N ASP A 115 -2.59 -6.00 0.24
CA ASP A 115 -1.21 -5.58 -0.04
C ASP A 115 -0.35 -5.47 1.23
N HIS A 116 -1.01 -5.34 2.37
CA HIS A 116 -0.41 -5.29 3.70
C HIS A 116 -0.43 -6.63 4.42
N LEU A 117 -1.12 -7.63 3.86
CA LEU A 117 -1.22 -8.95 4.43
C LEU A 117 -0.05 -9.81 3.95
N PRO A 118 0.68 -10.54 4.82
CA PRO A 118 1.68 -11.50 4.36
C PRO A 118 1.06 -12.60 3.50
N PHE A 119 1.71 -12.98 2.41
CA PHE A 119 1.16 -13.95 1.45
C PHE A 119 0.83 -15.31 2.09
N SER A 120 1.59 -15.73 3.11
CA SER A 120 1.35 -16.95 3.89
C SER A 120 0.01 -16.94 4.63
N HIS A 121 -0.54 -15.76 4.93
CA HIS A 121 -1.80 -15.59 5.66
C HIS A 121 -2.98 -15.24 4.74
N LEU A 122 -2.74 -15.17 3.42
CA LEU A 122 -3.77 -14.81 2.44
C LEU A 122 -4.97 -15.76 2.54
N GLU A 123 -4.74 -17.06 2.43
CA GLU A 123 -5.82 -18.05 2.48
C GLU A 123 -6.55 -18.04 3.82
N SER A 124 -5.84 -18.05 4.94
CA SER A 124 -6.47 -18.04 6.27
C SER A 124 -7.28 -16.76 6.53
N SER A 125 -6.83 -15.62 6.04
CA SER A 125 -7.55 -14.34 6.20
C SER A 125 -8.81 -14.28 5.34
N LEU A 126 -8.74 -14.78 4.10
CA LEU A 126 -9.92 -14.90 3.23
C LEU A 126 -10.93 -15.91 3.79
N LEU A 127 -10.48 -17.01 4.38
CA LEU A 127 -11.36 -17.95 5.08
C LEU A 127 -11.98 -17.31 6.33
N ASN A 128 -11.20 -16.55 7.11
CA ASN A 128 -11.72 -15.84 8.27
C ASN A 128 -12.80 -14.83 7.84
N LEU A 129 -12.56 -14.08 6.77
CA LEU A 129 -13.55 -13.16 6.19
C LEU A 129 -14.86 -13.88 5.84
N ARG A 130 -14.77 -15.07 5.23
CA ARG A 130 -15.97 -15.88 4.92
C ARG A 130 -16.74 -16.27 6.17
N THR A 131 -16.04 -16.64 7.23
CA THR A 131 -16.70 -17.05 8.48
C THR A 131 -17.31 -15.89 9.25
N THR A 132 -16.68 -14.70 9.21
CA THR A 132 -17.11 -13.52 9.96
C THR A 132 -18.20 -12.72 9.24
N LEU A 133 -18.29 -12.79 7.92
CA LEU A 133 -19.30 -12.05 7.16
C LEU A 133 -20.69 -12.59 7.47
N THR A 134 -21.61 -11.72 7.91
CA THR A 134 -23.00 -12.10 8.21
C THR A 134 -23.83 -12.27 6.94
N SER A 135 -24.85 -13.12 6.96
CA SER A 135 -25.74 -13.27 5.79
C SER A 135 -26.40 -11.94 5.42
N GLY A 136 -26.41 -11.61 4.14
CA GLY A 136 -26.93 -10.35 3.61
C GLY A 136 -25.93 -9.19 3.62
N SER A 137 -24.75 -9.33 4.25
CA SER A 137 -23.72 -8.29 4.32
C SER A 137 -22.69 -8.41 3.18
N PHE A 138 -21.95 -7.32 2.97
CA PHE A 138 -20.96 -7.18 1.91
C PHE A 138 -19.57 -6.90 2.50
N ALA A 139 -18.54 -7.37 1.79
CA ALA A 139 -17.15 -7.01 2.07
C ALA A 139 -16.50 -6.50 0.79
N THR A 140 -15.60 -5.54 0.97
CA THR A 140 -14.79 -4.97 -0.11
C THR A 140 -13.35 -5.39 0.09
N LEU A 141 -12.77 -6.03 -0.91
CA LEU A 141 -11.37 -6.43 -0.93
C LEU A 141 -10.62 -5.59 -1.95
N GLU A 142 -9.47 -5.08 -1.55
CA GLU A 142 -8.55 -4.40 -2.45
C GLU A 142 -7.20 -5.09 -2.45
N PHE A 143 -6.61 -5.20 -3.63
CA PHE A 143 -5.28 -5.78 -3.77
C PHE A 143 -4.65 -5.44 -5.11
N THR A 144 -3.33 -5.52 -5.13
CA THR A 144 -2.49 -5.34 -6.30
C THR A 144 -2.01 -6.69 -6.82
N THR A 145 -1.87 -6.81 -8.13
CA THR A 145 -1.21 -7.94 -8.80
C THR A 145 -0.29 -7.43 -9.89
N PRO A 146 0.74 -8.18 -10.32
CA PRO A 146 1.40 -7.92 -11.59
C PRO A 146 0.40 -8.11 -12.73
N ALA A 147 0.61 -7.42 -13.84
CA ALA A 147 -0.16 -7.66 -15.04
C ALA A 147 0.14 -9.05 -15.62
N PRO A 148 -0.81 -9.70 -16.33
CA PRO A 148 -0.63 -11.07 -16.82
C PRO A 148 0.57 -11.30 -17.74
N HIS A 149 1.04 -10.25 -18.43
CA HIS A 149 2.19 -10.31 -19.32
C HIS A 149 3.53 -10.15 -18.59
N VAL A 150 3.52 -9.69 -17.34
CA VAL A 150 4.74 -9.51 -16.53
C VAL A 150 5.18 -10.86 -16.00
N THR A 151 6.28 -11.38 -16.56
CA THR A 151 6.81 -12.70 -16.20
C THR A 151 7.65 -12.63 -14.92
N PHE A 152 7.58 -13.67 -14.09
CA PHE A 152 8.29 -13.72 -12.80
C PHE A 152 9.80 -13.52 -12.96
N LEU A 153 10.37 -12.59 -12.17
CA LEU A 153 11.78 -12.17 -12.21
C LEU A 153 12.29 -11.63 -13.56
N SER A 154 11.40 -11.25 -14.47
CA SER A 154 11.76 -10.41 -15.61
C SER A 154 12.16 -8.99 -15.16
N PRO A 155 12.81 -8.19 -16.03
CA PRO A 155 13.09 -6.79 -15.73
C PRO A 155 11.85 -6.00 -15.29
N GLN A 156 10.71 -6.19 -15.97
CA GLN A 156 9.43 -5.55 -15.63
C GLN A 156 8.91 -6.01 -14.26
N PHE A 157 9.05 -7.29 -13.92
CA PHE A 157 8.69 -7.78 -12.59
C PHE A 157 9.56 -7.14 -11.49
N THR A 158 10.85 -6.98 -11.77
CA THR A 158 11.77 -6.34 -10.83
C THR A 158 11.45 -4.85 -10.66
N LEU A 159 11.03 -4.14 -11.74
CA LEU A 159 10.49 -2.79 -11.65
C LEU A 159 9.23 -2.73 -10.77
N CYS A 160 8.32 -3.70 -10.94
CA CYS A 160 7.11 -3.82 -10.14
C CYS A 160 7.41 -4.04 -8.65
N ALA A 161 8.51 -4.71 -8.33
CA ALA A 161 8.87 -5.02 -6.96
C ALA A 161 9.39 -3.82 -6.17
N VAL A 162 9.95 -2.80 -6.84
CA VAL A 162 10.66 -1.68 -6.19
C VAL A 162 9.84 -1.00 -5.08
N PRO A 163 8.56 -0.60 -5.28
CA PRO A 163 7.77 0.07 -4.23
C PRO A 163 7.48 -0.79 -3.00
N PHE A 164 7.59 -2.12 -3.13
CA PHE A 164 7.27 -3.07 -2.06
C PHE A 164 8.51 -3.53 -1.30
N LEU A 165 9.71 -3.19 -1.77
CA LEU A 165 10.95 -3.54 -1.08
C LEU A 165 11.04 -2.81 0.28
N PRO A 166 11.77 -3.39 1.26
CA PRO A 166 12.01 -2.73 2.53
C PRO A 166 12.70 -1.38 2.31
N ARG A 167 12.05 -0.31 2.79
CA ARG A 167 12.54 1.06 2.70
C ARG A 167 13.75 1.28 3.60
N LYS A 168 14.73 2.03 3.11
CA LYS A 168 15.97 2.31 3.85
C LYS A 168 15.70 3.24 5.03
N HIS A 169 14.94 4.30 4.79
CA HIS A 169 14.70 5.35 5.78
C HIS A 169 13.50 5.06 6.68
N ALA A 170 12.69 4.05 6.34
CA ALA A 170 11.62 3.57 7.23
C ALA A 170 12.12 2.70 8.40
N ARG A 171 13.38 2.25 8.36
CA ARG A 171 13.98 1.32 9.35
C ARG A 171 15.12 1.91 10.16
N GLN A 172 15.59 3.11 9.82
CA GLN A 172 16.62 3.79 10.59
C GLN A 172 15.97 4.57 11.72
N ASP A 173 15.87 3.93 12.88
CA ASP A 173 16.49 4.51 14.08
C ASP A 173 16.55 3.51 15.23
N GLU A 174 17.70 3.55 15.90
CA GLU A 174 18.00 2.93 17.19
C GLU A 174 17.31 3.66 18.36
N THR A 175 16.42 4.60 18.08
CA THR A 175 15.59 5.27 19.09
C THR A 175 14.42 4.39 19.52
N PRO A 176 14.08 4.35 20.82
CA PRO A 176 13.06 3.46 21.35
C PRO A 176 11.70 3.65 20.64
N PRO A 177 10.98 2.55 20.34
CA PRO A 177 9.85 2.48 19.41
C PRO A 177 8.55 3.21 19.81
N SER A 178 8.57 4.07 20.83
CA SER A 178 7.33 4.50 21.51
C SER A 178 6.59 5.68 20.88
N THR A 179 7.17 6.43 19.93
CA THR A 179 6.56 7.70 19.45
C THR A 179 6.37 7.82 17.94
N ARG A 180 6.90 6.90 17.12
CA ARG A 180 6.69 6.94 15.66
C ARG A 180 5.65 5.89 15.27
N PRO A 181 4.52 6.25 14.62
CA PRO A 181 3.65 5.27 14.01
C PRO A 181 4.45 4.55 12.92
N PRO A 182 4.40 3.21 12.85
CA PRO A 182 5.13 2.49 11.83
C PRO A 182 4.59 2.90 10.46
N LEU A 183 5.49 3.30 9.56
CA LEU A 183 5.18 3.34 8.14
C LEU A 183 4.63 1.96 7.75
N ARG A 184 3.42 1.92 7.17
CA ARG A 184 2.75 0.65 6.82
C ARG A 184 3.74 -0.25 6.08
N ILE A 185 4.02 -1.40 6.67
CA ILE A 185 4.94 -2.39 6.09
C ILE A 185 4.21 -3.02 4.90
N ARG A 186 4.71 -2.77 3.70
CA ARG A 186 4.24 -3.46 2.49
C ARG A 186 4.79 -4.89 2.49
N THR A 187 4.00 -5.84 1.99
CA THR A 187 4.41 -7.24 1.88
C THR A 187 4.73 -7.60 0.44
N ALA A 188 5.16 -8.84 0.19
CA ALA A 188 5.34 -9.34 -1.17
C ALA A 188 4.03 -9.85 -1.80
N THR A 189 2.89 -9.75 -1.11
CA THR A 189 1.58 -10.21 -1.64
C THR A 189 1.23 -9.57 -2.98
N PRO A 190 1.45 -8.27 -3.22
CA PRO A 190 1.24 -7.64 -4.53
C PRO A 190 1.98 -8.29 -5.69
N LEU A 191 3.09 -8.99 -5.42
CA LEU A 191 3.96 -9.63 -6.41
C LEU A 191 3.66 -11.12 -6.61
N LEU A 192 2.90 -11.71 -5.70
CA LEU A 192 2.64 -13.15 -5.65
C LEU A 192 1.16 -13.49 -5.83
N ALA A 193 0.28 -12.54 -5.53
CA ALA A 193 -1.16 -12.70 -5.70
C ALA A 193 -1.54 -12.65 -7.17
N SER A 194 -2.59 -13.40 -7.51
CA SER A 194 -3.27 -13.29 -8.80
C SER A 194 -4.76 -13.14 -8.56
N LEU A 195 -5.42 -12.37 -9.43
CA LEU A 195 -6.87 -12.17 -9.37
C LEU A 195 -7.59 -13.53 -9.38
N HIS A 196 -7.22 -14.42 -10.29
CA HIS A 196 -7.83 -15.73 -10.42
C HIS A 196 -7.76 -16.54 -9.12
N ARG A 197 -6.59 -16.58 -8.46
CA ARG A 197 -6.43 -17.31 -7.19
C ARG A 197 -7.25 -16.71 -6.07
N ILE A 198 -7.32 -15.38 -5.98
CA ILE A 198 -8.13 -14.72 -4.94
C ILE A 198 -9.63 -15.00 -5.16
N LEU A 199 -10.12 -14.88 -6.40
CA LEU A 199 -11.51 -15.19 -6.72
C LEU A 199 -11.84 -16.66 -6.46
N GLU A 200 -10.93 -17.58 -6.80
CA GLU A 200 -11.06 -19.00 -6.47
C GLU A 200 -11.18 -19.19 -4.95
N LEU A 201 -10.31 -18.60 -4.13
CA LEU A 201 -10.36 -18.73 -2.67
C LEU A 201 -11.66 -18.18 -2.05
N LEU A 202 -12.21 -17.11 -2.62
CA LEU A 202 -13.46 -16.49 -2.19
C LEU A 202 -14.69 -17.35 -2.56
N THR A 203 -14.69 -17.95 -3.75
CA THR A 203 -15.86 -18.64 -4.32
C THR A 203 -15.85 -20.15 -4.13
N THR A 204 -14.68 -20.76 -3.85
CA THR A 204 -14.55 -22.21 -3.68
C THR A 204 -15.37 -22.67 -2.48
N ARG A 205 -16.27 -23.63 -2.70
CA ARG A 205 -17.14 -24.17 -1.65
C ARG A 205 -16.36 -25.20 -0.83
N ARG A 206 -16.12 -24.91 0.46
CA ARG A 206 -15.35 -25.80 1.35
C ARG A 206 -16.23 -26.55 2.36
N ALA A 207 -17.36 -25.98 2.80
CA ALA A 207 -18.24 -26.62 3.78
C ALA A 207 -19.73 -26.39 3.49
N GLY A 208 -20.37 -27.29 2.73
CA GLY A 208 -21.83 -27.39 2.64
C GLY A 208 -22.55 -26.36 1.74
N PRO A 209 -23.89 -26.48 1.55
CA PRO A 209 -24.72 -25.50 0.84
C PRO A 209 -24.82 -24.18 1.60
N GLY A 210 -24.46 -23.07 0.95
CA GLY A 210 -24.57 -21.71 1.51
C GLY A 210 -23.27 -21.08 2.02
N ASP A 211 -22.12 -21.74 1.86
CA ASP A 211 -20.84 -21.28 2.45
C ASP A 211 -19.90 -20.56 1.45
N ALA A 212 -20.27 -20.48 0.18
CA ALA A 212 -19.53 -19.72 -0.82
C ALA A 212 -19.97 -18.27 -0.82
N LEU A 213 -19.01 -17.33 -0.84
CA LEU A 213 -19.33 -15.94 -1.05
C LEU A 213 -19.77 -15.72 -2.49
N LYS A 214 -20.82 -14.93 -2.68
CA LYS A 214 -21.25 -14.48 -3.98
C LYS A 214 -20.40 -13.28 -4.39
N LEU A 215 -19.86 -13.34 -5.61
CA LEU A 215 -19.15 -12.23 -6.22
C LEU A 215 -20.19 -11.23 -6.75
N GLU A 216 -20.17 -9.99 -6.25
CA GLU A 216 -21.07 -8.93 -6.69
C GLU A 216 -20.40 -8.03 -7.72
N ASN A 217 -19.12 -7.67 -7.50
CA ASN A 217 -18.38 -6.84 -8.44
C ASN A 217 -16.88 -7.20 -8.45
N VAL A 218 -16.27 -7.10 -9.62
CA VAL A 218 -14.81 -7.13 -9.81
C VAL A 218 -14.46 -6.03 -10.79
N SER A 219 -13.79 -5.01 -10.29
CA SER A 219 -13.37 -3.86 -11.10
C SER A 219 -11.87 -3.65 -11.00
N ASN A 220 -11.26 -3.39 -12.15
CA ASN A 220 -9.89 -2.87 -12.20
C ASN A 220 -9.94 -1.36 -11.93
N VAL A 221 -9.32 -0.92 -10.85
CA VAL A 221 -9.30 0.49 -10.41
C VAL A 221 -7.90 1.12 -10.58
N SER A 222 -7.04 0.52 -11.40
CA SER A 222 -5.63 0.92 -11.56
C SER A 222 -5.47 2.39 -11.96
N LYS A 223 -6.31 2.88 -12.89
CA LYS A 223 -6.25 4.26 -13.37
C LYS A 223 -6.64 5.26 -12.28
N ASP A 224 -7.67 4.95 -11.50
CA ASP A 224 -8.14 5.83 -10.42
C ASP A 224 -7.12 5.85 -9.28
N TYR A 225 -6.55 4.68 -8.96
CA TYR A 225 -5.50 4.55 -7.97
C TYR A 225 -4.20 5.26 -8.38
N ALA A 226 -3.78 5.16 -9.65
CA ALA A 226 -2.62 5.90 -10.18
C ALA A 226 -2.81 7.42 -10.05
N ARG A 227 -4.00 7.93 -10.41
CA ARG A 227 -4.34 9.35 -10.24
C ARG A 227 -4.30 9.77 -8.77
N ALA A 228 -4.85 8.96 -7.87
CA ALA A 228 -4.83 9.23 -6.44
C ALA A 228 -3.40 9.25 -5.88
N LEU A 229 -2.52 8.35 -6.33
CA LEU A 229 -1.10 8.32 -5.95
C LEU A 229 -0.34 9.56 -6.43
N ASN A 230 -0.56 10.00 -7.67
CA ASN A 230 0.05 11.23 -8.19
C ASN A 230 -0.42 12.45 -7.41
N ALA A 231 -1.73 12.60 -7.21
CA ALA A 231 -2.29 13.70 -6.41
C ALA A 231 -1.77 13.66 -4.95
N ALA A 232 -1.57 12.48 -4.37
CA ALA A 232 -0.97 12.34 -3.06
C ALA A 232 0.51 12.78 -3.05
N ALA A 233 1.27 12.43 -4.09
CA ALA A 233 2.66 12.85 -4.23
C ALA A 233 2.80 14.37 -4.40
N GLU A 234 1.94 15.00 -5.21
CA GLU A 234 1.86 16.46 -5.39
C GLU A 234 1.53 17.16 -4.06
N ARG A 235 0.52 16.69 -3.34
CA ARG A 235 0.17 17.24 -2.01
C ARG A 235 1.32 17.13 -1.01
N PHE A 236 2.14 16.08 -1.11
CA PHE A 236 3.31 15.87 -0.26
C PHE A 236 4.43 16.89 -0.52
N GLU A 237 4.41 17.52 -1.69
CA GLU A 237 5.35 18.55 -2.12
C GLU A 237 4.82 19.96 -1.85
N ASP A 238 3.56 20.20 -2.19
CA ASP A 238 2.91 21.52 -2.13
C ASP A 238 2.50 21.94 -0.71
N VAL A 239 2.08 21.00 0.13
CA VAL A 239 1.60 21.30 1.48
C VAL A 239 2.78 21.32 2.46
N ALA A 240 3.33 22.52 2.70
CA ALA A 240 4.48 22.72 3.58
C ALA A 240 4.33 22.04 4.96
N ALA A 241 3.17 22.16 5.59
CA ALA A 241 2.91 21.53 6.90
C ALA A 241 3.01 19.99 6.87
N MET A 242 2.54 19.34 5.79
CA MET A 242 2.63 17.89 5.62
C MET A 242 4.09 17.46 5.40
N ARG A 243 4.81 18.21 4.57
CA ARG A 243 6.24 18.01 4.32
C ARG A 243 7.05 18.17 5.60
N GLU A 244 6.87 19.26 6.34
CA GLU A 244 7.58 19.54 7.59
C GLU A 244 7.28 18.48 8.65
N ALA A 245 6.01 18.09 8.82
CA ALA A 245 5.63 17.01 9.72
C ALA A 245 6.32 15.69 9.35
N PHE A 246 6.32 15.32 8.07
CA PHE A 246 6.97 14.08 7.64
C PHE A 246 8.49 14.12 7.79
N ILE A 247 9.14 15.22 7.38
CA ILE A 247 10.59 15.40 7.52
C ILE A 247 11.00 15.38 8.98
N SER A 248 10.22 16.00 9.88
CA SER A 248 10.49 15.96 11.32
C SER A 248 10.50 14.54 11.88
N GLN A 249 9.73 13.63 11.26
CA GLN A 249 9.56 12.26 11.72
C GLN A 249 10.50 11.25 11.04
N TRP A 250 10.76 11.42 9.74
CA TRP A 250 11.47 10.45 8.89
C TRP A 250 12.72 11.02 8.19
N GLY A 251 13.01 12.30 8.42
CA GLY A 251 14.07 13.01 7.73
C GLY A 251 13.74 13.36 6.28
N GLU A 252 14.56 14.23 5.70
CA GLU A 252 14.42 14.66 4.30
C GLU A 252 14.61 13.50 3.32
N ALA A 253 15.55 12.59 3.61
CA ALA A 253 15.79 11.41 2.78
C ALA A 253 14.58 10.46 2.78
N GLY A 254 13.92 10.26 3.92
CA GLY A 254 12.69 9.48 4.01
C GLY A 254 11.53 10.13 3.27
N TRP A 255 11.41 11.46 3.33
CA TRP A 255 10.42 12.21 2.56
C TRP A 255 10.63 12.03 1.05
N ARG A 256 11.87 12.18 0.56
CA ARG A 256 12.22 11.95 -0.85
C ARG A 256 11.94 10.53 -1.30
N GLU A 257 12.34 9.53 -0.50
CA GLU A 257 12.06 8.11 -0.78
C GLU A 257 10.55 7.87 -0.89
N GLN A 258 9.74 8.39 0.05
CA GLN A 258 8.28 8.23 0.02
C GLN A 258 7.65 8.87 -1.23
N ARG A 259 8.05 10.10 -1.57
CA ARG A 259 7.56 10.80 -2.78
C ARG A 259 7.89 10.00 -4.03
N LEU A 260 9.14 9.55 -4.16
CA LEU A 260 9.59 8.72 -5.27
C LEU A 260 8.78 7.42 -5.37
N MET A 261 8.56 6.71 -4.27
CA MET A 261 7.81 5.45 -4.29
C MET A 261 6.36 5.63 -4.71
N MET A 262 5.70 6.74 -4.32
CA MET A 262 4.33 7.03 -4.76
C MET A 262 4.25 7.27 -6.27
N GLY A 263 5.14 8.11 -6.81
CA GLY A 263 5.20 8.36 -8.25
C GLY A 263 5.62 7.12 -9.06
N TRP A 264 6.55 6.32 -8.52
CA TRP A 264 6.95 5.04 -9.12
C TRP A 264 5.79 4.05 -9.17
N GLU A 265 5.07 3.87 -8.06
CA GLU A 265 3.90 3.00 -7.97
C GLU A 265 2.81 3.48 -8.96
N ALA A 266 2.52 4.78 -9.01
CA ALA A 266 1.55 5.34 -9.96
C ALA A 266 1.96 5.07 -11.42
N ALA A 267 3.22 5.28 -11.76
CA ALA A 267 3.74 5.03 -13.10
C ALA A 267 3.63 3.56 -13.51
N LEU A 268 3.83 2.60 -12.59
CA LEU A 268 3.65 1.17 -12.87
C LEU A 268 2.19 0.82 -13.21
N PHE A 269 1.21 1.44 -12.54
CA PHE A 269 -0.21 1.28 -12.87
C PHE A 269 -0.55 1.94 -14.20
N SER A 270 -0.04 3.14 -14.46
CA SER A 270 -0.25 3.86 -15.72
C SER A 270 0.38 3.14 -16.93
N ALA A 271 1.54 2.53 -16.74
CA ALA A 271 2.21 1.71 -17.75
C ALA A 271 1.55 0.32 -17.95
N GLY A 272 0.59 -0.04 -17.08
CA GLY A 272 -0.11 -1.33 -17.15
C GLY A 272 0.73 -2.52 -16.69
N LEU A 273 1.80 -2.29 -15.91
CA LEU A 273 2.65 -3.35 -15.35
C LEU A 273 2.11 -3.89 -14.02
N LEU A 274 1.44 -3.03 -13.25
CA LEU A 274 0.65 -3.41 -12.07
C LEU A 274 -0.84 -3.23 -12.33
N MET A 275 -1.65 -4.01 -11.63
CA MET A 275 -3.11 -3.91 -11.65
C MET A 275 -3.67 -3.86 -10.23
N ARG A 276 -4.52 -2.86 -9.94
CA ARG A 276 -5.23 -2.74 -8.67
C ARG A 276 -6.67 -3.20 -8.88
N TRP A 277 -7.11 -4.13 -8.04
CA TRP A 277 -8.42 -4.73 -8.09
C TRP A 277 -9.24 -4.32 -6.88
N LEU A 278 -10.51 -4.02 -7.13
CA LEU A 278 -11.55 -3.85 -6.14
C LEU A 278 -12.57 -4.97 -6.35
N VAL A 279 -12.73 -5.82 -5.34
CA VAL A 279 -13.64 -6.97 -5.37
C VAL A 279 -14.68 -6.81 -4.29
N VAL A 280 -15.96 -6.80 -4.67
CA VAL A 280 -17.08 -6.77 -3.74
C VAL A 280 -17.68 -8.16 -3.67
N VAL A 281 -17.75 -8.70 -2.46
CA VAL A 281 -18.35 -10.00 -2.17
C VAL A 281 -19.52 -9.85 -1.22
N ARG A 282 -20.46 -10.77 -1.30
CA ARG A 282 -21.65 -10.84 -0.45
C ARG A 282 -21.82 -12.24 0.12
N ARG A 283 -22.37 -12.33 1.32
CA ARG A 283 -22.88 -13.59 1.88
C ARG A 283 -24.38 -13.71 1.74
#